data_AF-A0A5S3UAX3-F1
#
_entry.id   AF-A0A5S3UAX3-F1
#
_cell.length_a   1.000
_cell.length_b   1.000
_cell.length_c   1.000
_cell.angle_alpha   90.00
_cell.angle_beta   90.00
_cell.angle_gamma   90.00
#
_symmetry.space_group_name_H-M   'P 1'
#
loop_
_entity.id
_entity.type
_entity.pdbx_description
1 polymer ?
#
loop_
_entity_poly.entity_id
_entity_poly.type
_entity_poly.pdbx_seq_one_letter_code
_entity_poly.pdbx_strand_id
1 'polypeptide(L)'
;MNHASHHMDEIVHGCKTILSCYNEFKSMRYKAFLEGETTFDSLIEGDKSKQRVIEAFRSEEIDIKSIPKPNKEDFVRIMENCQPSLSSQHHFLNQIFTRRNVNFIKVGVNKYNISGKFMEYIRELVSTCRVLILAYTGMRINELYRLSPVNAIQNTKIKNQTIYQITTRQSKIKKGVQTKNDIFVTNEIGYKATILLNNIMQVFREQNPKYINSFNISLKNLTFISPMSKPALASTTNSFLKSSNHEVDLNLTTEDIQHLALSDPGQKKVNESEPFNITNHMFRRSLAYYLIGYELLAFPMLKEQFSHLSSAMTKWYARNASSFQKLYSEIQDERVTQQSKILARVHRKIANNERIAGGKGKALRKLVDTNKNHFEESLNNRALEEEYWAKLIKSNKAHLHAILPGIYCTNSNCDMRISIELAECIECEFDLVEEVFSIEAIRINAMKNIIVLHEKNELSHSSLSHFLMKIKAAEQILSDMNFEYKPFEVPDGILGNNIPVTNL
;
A
#
# COMPACT_ATOMS: atom_id res chain seq x y z
N MET A 1 1.06 17.03 -11.72
CA MET A 1 1.67 15.69 -11.91
C MET A 1 1.92 15.38 -13.39
N ASN A 2 0.88 15.22 -14.23
CA ASN A 2 1.06 14.86 -15.65
C ASN A 2 1.96 15.83 -16.44
N HIS A 3 1.82 17.14 -16.21
CA HIS A 3 2.71 18.16 -16.78
C HIS A 3 4.17 17.94 -16.36
N ALA A 4 4.43 17.81 -15.06
CA ALA A 4 5.79 17.60 -14.55
C ALA A 4 6.42 16.29 -15.03
N SER A 5 5.63 15.21 -15.19
CA SER A 5 6.12 13.95 -15.76
C SER A 5 6.49 14.08 -17.25
N HIS A 6 5.76 14.88 -18.03
CA HIS A 6 6.09 15.14 -19.44
C HIS A 6 7.34 16.02 -19.60
N HIS A 7 7.56 16.95 -18.67
CA HIS A 7 8.69 17.90 -18.70
C HIS A 7 9.81 17.52 -17.73
N MET A 8 10.02 16.22 -17.49
CA MET A 8 11.02 15.73 -16.54
C MET A 8 12.43 16.19 -16.88
N ASP A 9 12.81 16.13 -18.15
CA ASP A 9 14.19 16.47 -18.58
C ASP A 9 14.49 17.94 -18.33
N GLU A 10 13.52 18.82 -18.54
CA GLU A 10 13.62 20.25 -18.27
C GLU A 10 13.74 20.52 -16.76
N ILE A 11 12.98 19.80 -15.93
CA ILE A 11 13.07 19.88 -14.46
C ILE A 11 14.44 19.41 -13.98
N VAL A 12 14.92 18.26 -14.48
CA VAL A 12 16.23 17.70 -14.14
C VAL A 12 17.35 18.64 -14.58
N HIS A 13 17.25 19.19 -15.78
CA HIS A 13 18.19 20.19 -16.29
C HIS A 13 18.22 21.43 -15.39
N GLY A 14 17.06 21.98 -15.02
CA GLY A 14 16.96 23.12 -14.11
C GLY A 14 17.62 22.86 -12.75
N CYS A 15 17.36 21.69 -12.14
CA CYS A 15 17.99 21.28 -10.90
C CYS A 15 19.52 21.18 -11.03
N LYS A 16 20.02 20.57 -12.12
CA LYS A 16 21.48 20.46 -12.39
C LYS A 16 22.12 21.83 -12.57
N THR A 17 21.46 22.73 -13.30
CA THR A 17 21.94 24.08 -13.56
C THR A 17 22.05 24.89 -12.27
N ILE A 18 21.03 24.84 -11.40
CA ILE A 18 21.08 25.48 -10.07
C ILE A 18 22.23 24.91 -9.25
N LEU A 19 22.33 23.59 -9.18
CA LEU A 19 23.34 22.91 -8.36
C LEU A 19 24.76 23.25 -8.83
N SER A 20 24.98 23.35 -10.14
CA SER A 20 26.24 23.85 -10.72
C SER A 20 26.56 25.28 -10.28
N CYS A 21 25.56 26.17 -10.20
CA CYS A 21 25.76 27.54 -9.72
C CYS A 21 26.08 27.58 -8.21
N TYR A 22 25.44 26.73 -7.40
CA TYR A 22 25.75 26.60 -5.97
C TYR A 22 27.16 26.04 -5.73
N ASN A 23 27.60 25.08 -6.54
CA ASN A 23 28.96 24.55 -6.49
C ASN A 23 29.99 25.62 -6.88
N GLU A 24 29.71 26.39 -7.93
CA GLU A 24 30.56 27.51 -8.33
C GLU A 24 30.65 28.57 -7.21
N PHE A 25 29.51 28.93 -6.61
CA PHE A 25 29.46 29.82 -5.44
C PHE A 25 30.36 29.31 -4.31
N LYS A 26 30.24 28.03 -3.94
CA LYS A 26 31.07 27.41 -2.91
C LYS A 26 32.56 27.51 -3.25
N SER A 27 32.93 27.12 -4.47
CA SER A 27 34.32 27.17 -4.93
C SER A 27 34.88 28.59 -4.95
N MET A 28 34.10 29.58 -5.38
CA MET A 28 34.49 30.99 -5.37
C MET A 28 34.74 31.49 -3.94
N ARG A 29 33.84 31.17 -3.00
CA ARG A 29 34.00 31.59 -1.60
C ARG A 29 35.21 30.92 -0.94
N TYR A 30 35.45 29.64 -1.20
CA TYR A 30 36.64 28.95 -0.72
C TYR A 30 37.92 29.55 -1.31
N LYS A 31 37.94 29.80 -2.61
CA LYS A 31 39.09 30.41 -3.30
C LYS A 31 39.42 31.78 -2.71
N ALA A 32 38.42 32.65 -2.57
CA ALA A 32 38.59 33.98 -1.98
C ALA A 32 39.20 33.92 -0.56
N PHE A 33 38.80 32.94 0.25
CA PHE A 33 39.38 32.77 1.58
C PHE A 33 40.83 32.28 1.53
N LEU A 34 41.13 31.28 0.71
CA LEU A 34 42.47 30.72 0.55
C LEU A 34 43.47 31.71 -0.07
N GLU A 35 42.99 32.65 -0.88
CA GLU A 35 43.80 33.71 -1.49
C GLU A 35 43.96 34.95 -0.60
N GLY A 36 43.20 35.03 0.50
CA GLY A 36 43.25 36.15 1.46
C GLY A 36 42.32 37.32 1.11
N GLU A 37 41.42 37.15 0.14
CA GLU A 37 40.44 38.18 -0.28
C GLU A 37 39.25 38.32 0.69
N THR A 38 39.02 37.34 1.57
CA THR A 38 37.99 37.39 2.61
C THR A 38 38.52 36.79 3.91
N THR A 39 37.99 37.25 5.06
CA THR A 39 38.31 36.67 6.37
C THR A 39 37.41 35.48 6.71
N PHE A 40 37.83 34.64 7.66
CA PHE A 40 37.04 33.50 8.14
C PHE A 40 35.68 33.95 8.71
N ASP A 41 35.69 35.01 9.52
CA ASP A 41 34.47 35.56 10.12
C ASP A 41 33.52 36.17 9.07
N SER A 42 34.04 36.60 7.92
CA SER A 42 33.26 37.07 6.77
C SER A 42 32.86 35.95 5.81
N LEU A 43 33.46 34.76 5.89
CA LEU A 43 33.16 33.61 5.03
C LEU A 43 31.90 32.87 5.49
N ILE A 44 31.76 32.68 6.80
CA ILE A 44 30.74 31.83 7.41
C ILE A 44 29.66 32.68 8.07
N GLU A 45 28.41 32.28 7.88
CA GLU A 45 27.23 32.91 8.45
C GLU A 45 26.80 32.23 9.77
N GLY A 46 26.53 33.05 10.78
CA GLY A 46 26.03 32.64 12.09
C GLY A 46 27.11 32.14 13.05
N ASP A 47 27.07 32.62 14.29
CA ASP A 47 28.12 32.37 15.29
C ASP A 47 28.25 30.89 15.67
N LYS A 48 27.13 30.16 15.75
CA LYS A 48 27.15 28.72 16.01
C LYS A 48 27.85 27.93 14.91
N SER A 49 27.67 28.32 13.64
CA SER A 49 28.36 27.69 12.51
C SER A 49 29.85 27.94 12.58
N LYS A 50 30.25 29.19 12.91
CA LYS A 50 31.66 29.57 13.09
C LYS A 50 32.32 28.78 14.20
N GLN A 51 31.69 28.71 15.38
CA GLN A 51 32.21 27.97 16.54
C GLN A 51 32.42 26.50 16.20
N ARG A 52 31.43 25.84 15.59
CA ARG A 52 31.54 24.43 15.17
C ARG A 52 32.73 24.18 14.23
N VAL A 53 32.94 25.08 13.28
CA VAL A 53 34.05 24.95 12.33
C VAL A 53 35.38 25.19 13.02
N ILE A 54 35.48 26.21 13.88
CA ILE A 54 36.69 26.49 14.68
C ILE A 54 37.04 25.29 15.57
N GLU A 55 36.05 24.69 16.24
CA GLU A 55 36.24 23.49 17.07
C GLU A 55 36.74 22.30 16.24
N ALA A 56 36.21 22.11 15.03
CA ALA A 56 36.67 21.05 14.13
C ALA A 56 38.14 21.25 13.70
N PHE A 57 38.54 22.47 13.33
CA PHE A 57 39.95 22.78 13.04
C PHE A 57 40.85 22.56 14.27
N ARG A 58 40.42 23.02 15.46
CA ARG A 58 41.17 22.83 16.70
C ARG A 58 41.33 21.35 17.07
N SER A 59 40.35 20.51 16.76
CA SER A 59 40.45 19.05 17.02
C SER A 59 41.52 18.36 16.18
N GLU A 60 41.96 18.99 15.09
CA GLU A 60 43.07 18.55 14.25
C GLU A 60 44.34 19.41 14.48
N GLU A 61 44.41 20.13 15.61
CA GLU A 61 45.53 21.00 15.99
C GLU A 61 45.79 22.17 15.03
N ILE A 62 44.79 22.56 14.23
CA ILE A 62 44.85 23.67 13.29
C ILE A 62 44.18 24.90 13.91
N ASP A 63 44.92 25.98 14.12
CA ASP A 63 44.32 27.28 14.48
C ASP A 63 44.01 28.11 13.24
N ILE A 64 42.80 27.92 12.72
CA ILE A 64 42.32 28.57 11.49
C ILE A 64 42.31 30.10 11.56
N LYS A 65 42.35 30.71 12.75
CA LYS A 65 42.37 32.18 12.90
C LYS A 65 43.77 32.76 12.86
N SER A 66 44.80 32.01 13.24
CA SER A 66 46.20 32.46 13.22
C SER A 66 46.92 32.08 11.92
N ILE A 67 46.37 31.16 11.13
CA ILE A 67 46.96 30.75 9.86
C ILE A 67 46.48 31.66 8.71
N PRO A 68 47.36 32.45 8.07
CA PRO A 68 46.96 33.36 6.99
C PRO A 68 46.55 32.63 5.70
N LYS A 69 47.09 31.44 5.44
CA LYS A 69 46.73 30.57 4.31
C LYS A 69 46.76 29.09 4.73
N PRO A 70 45.61 28.50 5.10
CA PRO A 70 45.58 27.10 5.51
C PRO A 70 45.81 26.16 4.32
N ASN A 71 46.23 24.93 4.62
CA ASN A 71 46.31 23.88 3.60
C ASN A 71 44.92 23.71 2.96
N LYS A 72 44.87 23.74 1.63
CA LYS A 72 43.63 23.68 0.86
C LYS A 72 42.86 22.38 1.09
N GLU A 73 43.54 21.24 1.18
CA GLU A 73 42.91 19.93 1.32
C GLU A 73 42.27 19.78 2.69
N ASP A 74 43.00 20.13 3.76
CA ASP A 74 42.47 20.11 5.13
C ASP A 74 41.30 21.09 5.29
N PHE A 75 41.45 22.30 4.73
CA PHE A 75 40.37 23.30 4.75
C PHE A 75 39.10 22.78 4.09
N VAL A 76 39.21 22.26 2.85
CA VAL A 76 38.05 21.73 2.12
C VAL A 76 37.46 20.53 2.86
N ARG A 77 38.27 19.58 3.33
CA ARG A 77 37.81 18.39 4.08
C ARG A 77 37.00 18.80 5.31
N ILE A 78 37.54 19.68 6.15
CA ILE A 78 36.89 20.12 7.38
C ILE A 78 35.61 20.90 7.08
N MET A 79 35.61 21.76 6.06
CA MET A 79 34.43 22.51 5.65
C MET A 79 33.31 21.60 5.09
N GLU A 80 33.64 20.59 4.28
CA GLU A 80 32.65 19.60 3.77
C GLU A 80 32.09 18.72 4.90
N ASN A 81 32.88 18.46 5.95
CA ASN A 81 32.41 17.75 7.14
C ASN A 81 31.52 18.63 8.02
N CYS A 82 31.89 19.90 8.20
CA CYS A 82 31.17 20.84 9.05
C CYS A 82 29.90 21.41 8.39
N GLN A 83 29.85 21.48 7.07
CA GLN A 83 28.74 22.01 6.28
C GLN A 83 28.20 23.36 6.80
N PRO A 84 29.04 24.39 6.97
CA PRO A 84 28.60 25.68 7.48
C PRO A 84 27.70 26.43 6.50
N SER A 85 26.89 27.36 6.99
CA SER A 85 26.24 28.34 6.11
C SER A 85 27.30 29.33 5.61
N LEU A 86 27.40 29.53 4.29
CA LEU A 86 28.32 30.51 3.71
C LEU A 86 27.62 31.87 3.57
N SER A 87 28.34 32.93 3.92
CA SER A 87 27.82 34.29 3.90
C SER A 87 27.56 34.81 2.48
N SER A 88 26.71 35.83 2.40
CA SER A 88 26.43 36.58 1.16
C SER A 88 25.92 35.71 -0.01
N GLN A 89 25.32 34.57 0.30
CA GLN A 89 24.89 33.59 -0.71
C GLN A 89 24.01 34.20 -1.80
N HIS A 90 23.01 35.01 -1.43
CA HIS A 90 22.10 35.64 -2.39
C HIS A 90 22.83 36.57 -3.37
N HIS A 91 23.74 37.41 -2.86
CA HIS A 91 24.50 38.35 -3.67
C HIS A 91 25.36 37.63 -4.71
N PHE A 92 26.18 36.66 -4.27
CA PHE A 92 27.09 35.95 -5.19
C PHE A 92 26.34 35.05 -6.16
N LEU A 93 25.27 34.36 -5.74
CA LEU A 93 24.47 33.56 -6.67
C LEU A 93 23.85 34.41 -7.76
N ASN A 94 23.33 35.61 -7.45
CA ASN A 94 22.77 36.50 -8.47
C ASN A 94 23.82 36.96 -9.50
N GLN A 95 25.06 37.23 -9.05
CA GLN A 95 26.17 37.51 -9.96
C GLN A 95 26.46 36.32 -10.88
N ILE A 96 26.49 35.10 -10.34
CA ILE A 96 26.72 33.87 -11.11
C ILE A 96 25.61 33.65 -12.14
N PHE A 97 24.34 33.80 -11.74
CA PHE A 97 23.19 33.65 -12.64
C PHE A 97 23.26 34.66 -13.80
N THR A 98 23.56 35.93 -13.50
CA THR A 98 23.72 36.98 -14.49
C THR A 98 24.87 36.68 -15.44
N ARG A 99 26.04 36.31 -14.89
CA ARG A 99 27.26 36.01 -15.65
C ARG A 99 27.08 34.81 -16.59
N ARG A 100 26.36 33.78 -16.14
CA ARG A 100 26.05 32.58 -16.95
C ARG A 100 24.84 32.77 -17.87
N ASN A 101 24.20 33.94 -17.85
CA ASN A 101 22.96 34.24 -18.55
C ASN A 101 21.84 33.22 -18.28
N VAL A 102 21.73 32.76 -17.03
CA VAL A 102 20.71 31.80 -16.59
C VAL A 102 19.72 32.50 -15.68
N ASN A 103 18.85 33.33 -16.25
CA ASN A 103 17.86 34.08 -15.45
C ASN A 103 16.58 33.27 -15.21
N PHE A 104 16.27 32.32 -16.10
CA PHE A 104 15.04 31.54 -16.05
C PHE A 104 15.28 30.08 -16.43
N ILE A 105 14.51 29.19 -15.81
CA ILE A 105 14.34 27.80 -16.25
C ILE A 105 12.96 27.66 -16.87
N LYS A 106 12.91 27.13 -18.09
CA LYS A 106 11.65 26.79 -18.77
C LYS A 106 11.23 25.37 -18.38
N VAL A 107 9.97 25.20 -18.00
CA VAL A 107 9.33 23.89 -17.81
C VAL A 107 7.98 23.92 -18.51
N GLY A 108 7.88 23.26 -19.66
CA GLY A 108 6.76 23.35 -20.58
C GLY A 108 6.56 24.78 -21.08
N VAL A 109 5.35 25.31 -20.94
CA VAL A 109 5.03 26.70 -21.30
C VAL A 109 5.48 27.71 -20.23
N ASN A 110 5.79 27.24 -19.02
CA ASN A 110 6.09 28.09 -17.87
C ASN A 110 7.57 28.48 -17.83
N LYS A 111 7.84 29.72 -17.40
CA LYS A 111 9.20 30.23 -17.13
C LYS A 111 9.32 30.57 -15.65
N TYR A 112 10.26 29.94 -14.98
CA TYR A 112 10.53 30.16 -13.56
C TYR A 112 11.81 30.96 -13.41
N ASN A 113 11.78 32.06 -12.65
CA ASN A 113 13.00 32.76 -12.29
C ASN A 113 13.89 31.82 -11.44
N ILE A 114 15.18 31.77 -11.78
CA ILE A 114 16.14 30.94 -11.06
C ILE A 114 16.38 31.43 -9.63
N SER A 115 16.24 32.74 -9.36
CA SER A 115 16.46 33.37 -8.05
C SER A 115 15.25 33.15 -7.12
N GLY A 116 14.98 31.88 -6.81
CA GLY A 116 14.00 31.46 -5.80
C GLY A 116 12.81 30.71 -6.38
N LYS A 117 12.10 31.28 -7.37
CA LYS A 117 10.82 30.73 -7.87
C LYS A 117 10.91 29.30 -8.40
N PHE A 118 11.98 28.96 -9.11
CA PHE A 118 12.17 27.58 -9.57
C PHE A 118 12.33 26.61 -8.38
N MET A 119 13.10 27.00 -7.35
CA MET A 119 13.28 26.13 -6.17
C MET A 119 12.01 26.02 -5.32
N GLU A 120 11.17 27.06 -5.27
CA GLU A 120 9.83 26.98 -4.69
C GLU A 120 8.99 25.94 -5.42
N TYR A 121 8.92 26.03 -6.75
CA TYR A 121 8.25 25.04 -7.59
C TYR A 121 8.77 23.60 -7.34
N ILE A 122 10.08 23.40 -7.25
CA ILE A 122 10.66 22.08 -6.94
C ILE A 122 10.24 21.59 -5.55
N ARG A 123 10.25 22.45 -4.53
CA ARG A 123 9.86 22.07 -3.16
C ARG A 123 8.38 21.71 -3.08
N GLU A 124 7.51 22.44 -3.78
CA GLU A 124 6.09 22.14 -3.90
C GLU A 124 5.86 20.82 -4.63
N LEU A 125 6.55 20.60 -5.75
CA LEU A 125 6.45 19.37 -6.53
C LEU A 125 6.89 18.15 -5.71
N VAL A 126 8.03 18.24 -5.01
CA VAL A 126 8.53 17.19 -4.11
C VAL A 126 7.55 16.91 -2.98
N SER A 127 6.95 17.96 -2.39
CA SER A 127 5.99 17.80 -1.29
C SER A 127 4.68 17.17 -1.79
N THR A 128 4.23 17.56 -2.97
CA THR A 128 3.09 16.96 -3.68
C THR A 128 3.33 15.48 -3.92
N CYS A 129 4.49 15.09 -4.47
CA CYS A 129 4.82 13.68 -4.67
C CYS A 129 4.77 12.89 -3.36
N ARG A 130 5.35 13.41 -2.28
CA ARG A 130 5.30 12.76 -0.96
C ARG A 130 3.87 12.53 -0.47
N VAL A 131 3.02 13.55 -0.57
CA VAL A 131 1.60 13.44 -0.19
C VAL A 131 0.88 12.40 -1.03
N LEU A 132 1.06 12.41 -2.36
CA LEU A 132 0.43 11.44 -3.26
C LEU A 132 0.87 10.01 -2.97
N ILE A 133 2.16 9.79 -2.67
CA ILE A 133 2.67 8.47 -2.28
C ILE A 133 1.97 8.00 -0.99
N LEU A 134 1.86 8.87 0.03
CA LEU A 134 1.17 8.52 1.27
C LEU A 134 -0.32 8.25 1.04
N ALA A 135 -0.99 9.06 0.21
CA ALA A 135 -2.40 8.93 -0.12
C ALA A 135 -2.71 7.61 -0.85
N TYR A 136 -1.95 7.26 -1.88
CA TYR A 136 -2.24 6.12 -2.75
C TYR A 136 -1.58 4.80 -2.33
N THR A 137 -0.83 4.78 -1.23
CA THR A 137 -0.33 3.54 -0.62
C THR A 137 -0.85 3.32 0.79
N GLY A 138 -1.21 4.40 1.49
CA GLY A 138 -1.46 4.40 2.93
C GLY A 138 -0.21 4.10 3.76
N MET A 139 1.00 4.17 3.19
CA MET A 139 2.22 3.92 3.93
C MET A 139 2.46 4.98 5.02
N ARG A 140 3.18 4.63 6.08
CA ARG A 140 3.60 5.55 7.15
C ARG A 140 4.69 6.49 6.64
N ILE A 141 4.84 7.63 7.32
CA ILE A 141 5.95 8.54 7.09
C ILE A 141 7.33 7.86 7.23
N ASN A 142 7.45 6.84 8.09
CA ASN A 142 8.67 6.04 8.25
C ASN A 142 8.92 5.09 7.07
N GLU A 143 7.86 4.62 6.41
CA GLU A 143 7.92 3.78 5.20
C GLU A 143 8.39 4.64 4.02
N LEU A 144 7.79 5.83 3.85
CA LEU A 144 8.25 6.82 2.85
C LEU A 144 9.71 7.24 3.06
N TYR A 145 10.13 7.43 4.32
CA TYR A 145 11.51 7.77 4.66
C TYR A 145 12.52 6.67 4.26
N ARG A 146 12.11 5.40 4.29
CA ARG A 146 12.97 4.22 4.06
C ARG A 146 12.88 3.63 2.66
N LEU A 147 12.24 4.34 1.73
CA LEU A 147 12.28 3.98 0.31
C LEU A 147 13.74 3.88 -0.17
N SER A 148 13.98 2.97 -1.11
CA SER A 148 15.28 2.79 -1.75
C SER A 148 15.27 3.45 -3.13
N PRO A 149 16.29 4.25 -3.50
CA PRO A 149 16.38 4.84 -4.85
C PRO A 149 16.40 3.80 -5.99
N VAL A 150 16.84 2.58 -5.68
CA VAL A 150 17.03 1.50 -6.66
C VAL A 150 15.81 0.58 -6.72
N ASN A 151 15.32 0.15 -5.56
CA ASN A 151 14.34 -0.93 -5.49
C ASN A 151 12.93 -0.48 -5.12
N ALA A 152 12.71 0.82 -4.84
CA ALA A 152 11.40 1.28 -4.40
C ALA A 152 10.32 1.17 -5.47
N ILE A 153 10.67 1.24 -6.75
CA ILE A 153 9.70 1.36 -7.85
C ILE A 153 9.66 0.02 -8.58
N GLN A 154 8.55 -0.70 -8.47
CA GLN A 154 8.35 -2.00 -9.11
C GLN A 154 7.01 -2.07 -9.82
N ASN A 155 6.91 -2.89 -10.85
CA ASN A 155 5.64 -3.24 -11.45
C ASN A 155 5.65 -4.72 -11.87
N THR A 156 4.48 -5.31 -11.98
CA THR A 156 4.32 -6.69 -12.44
C THR A 156 3.11 -6.76 -13.36
N LYS A 157 3.22 -7.50 -14.46
CA LYS A 157 2.09 -7.73 -15.38
C LYS A 157 1.40 -9.04 -15.01
N ILE A 158 0.10 -8.98 -14.74
CA ILE A 158 -0.75 -10.15 -14.52
C ILE A 158 -1.95 -10.03 -15.45
N LYS A 159 -2.18 -11.01 -16.33
CA LYS A 159 -3.34 -11.06 -17.24
C LYS A 159 -3.59 -9.73 -17.98
N ASN A 160 -2.55 -9.18 -18.60
CA ASN A 160 -2.55 -7.87 -19.29
C ASN A 160 -2.81 -6.62 -18.43
N GLN A 161 -2.93 -6.75 -17.11
CA GLN A 161 -3.00 -5.61 -16.19
C GLN A 161 -1.64 -5.36 -15.54
N THR A 162 -1.24 -4.09 -15.47
CA THR A 162 0.00 -3.69 -14.79
C THR A 162 -0.33 -3.36 -13.34
N ILE A 163 0.25 -4.12 -12.41
CA ILE A 163 0.15 -3.86 -10.98
C ILE A 163 1.37 -3.05 -10.59
N TYR A 164 1.14 -1.83 -10.09
CA TYR A 164 2.20 -0.96 -9.60
C TYR A 164 2.48 -1.23 -8.13
N GLN A 165 3.76 -1.32 -7.79
CA GLN A 165 4.22 -1.69 -6.46
C GLN A 165 5.29 -0.71 -5.98
N ILE A 166 5.21 -0.33 -4.71
CA ILE A 166 6.22 0.47 -4.03
C ILE A 166 6.80 -0.34 -2.87
N THR A 167 8.11 -0.54 -2.89
CA THR A 167 8.81 -1.39 -1.92
C THR A 167 9.63 -0.55 -0.95
N THR A 168 9.46 -0.80 0.34
CA THR A 168 10.26 -0.15 1.40
C THR A 168 10.95 -1.20 2.27
N ARG A 169 12.18 -0.90 2.70
CA ARG A 169 12.86 -1.72 3.69
C ARG A 169 12.29 -1.45 5.07
N GLN A 170 11.77 -2.49 5.72
CA GLN A 170 11.45 -2.42 7.14
C GLN A 170 12.35 -3.33 7.96
N SER A 171 12.80 -2.80 9.09
CA SER A 171 13.34 -3.56 10.21
C SER A 171 12.25 -3.63 11.28
N LYS A 172 11.33 -4.58 11.14
CA LYS A 172 10.38 -4.89 12.21
C LYS A 172 11.00 -5.93 13.14
N ILE A 173 10.85 -5.67 14.44
CA ILE A 173 11.38 -6.46 15.54
C ILE A 173 10.62 -7.80 15.58
N LYS A 174 11.20 -8.84 14.99
CA LYS A 174 10.97 -10.23 15.40
C LYS A 174 12.34 -10.81 15.74
N LYS A 175 12.51 -11.36 16.95
CA LYS A 175 13.70 -12.16 17.27
C LYS A 175 13.83 -13.24 16.19
N GLY A 176 14.93 -13.19 15.41
CA GLY A 176 15.30 -14.24 14.46
C GLY A 176 14.82 -14.12 13.01
N VAL A 177 14.14 -13.04 12.57
CA VAL A 177 13.72 -12.89 11.16
C VAL A 177 14.41 -11.70 10.49
N GLN A 178 15.11 -11.95 9.39
CA GLN A 178 15.70 -10.93 8.51
C GLN A 178 14.64 -9.92 8.06
N THR A 179 15.07 -8.67 7.85
CA THR A 179 14.29 -7.57 7.27
C THR A 179 13.43 -8.03 6.09
N LYS A 180 12.12 -8.16 6.30
CA LYS A 180 11.15 -8.37 5.21
C LYS A 180 10.89 -7.00 4.55
N ASN A 181 11.00 -6.94 3.23
CA ASN A 181 10.59 -5.76 2.48
C ASN A 181 9.05 -5.67 2.54
N ASP A 182 8.53 -4.51 2.90
CA ASP A 182 7.09 -4.23 2.79
C ASP A 182 6.81 -3.80 1.35
N ILE A 183 5.79 -4.41 0.74
CA ILE A 183 5.35 -4.13 -0.63
C ILE A 183 3.97 -3.49 -0.53
N PHE A 184 3.85 -2.28 -1.08
CA PHE A 184 2.60 -1.53 -1.16
C PHE A 184 2.10 -1.54 -2.59
N VAL A 185 0.88 -2.02 -2.81
CA VAL A 185 0.21 -1.86 -4.11
C VAL A 185 -0.29 -0.41 -4.21
N THR A 186 -0.17 0.18 -5.39
CA THR A 186 -0.62 1.55 -5.66
C THR A 186 -1.22 1.68 -7.06
N ASN A 187 -1.84 2.82 -7.34
CA ASN A 187 -2.30 3.15 -8.68
C ASN A 187 -1.18 3.82 -9.50
N GLU A 188 -1.47 4.10 -10.77
CA GLU A 188 -0.52 4.76 -11.67
C GLU A 188 -0.05 6.13 -11.15
N ILE A 189 -0.91 6.86 -10.43
CA ILE A 189 -0.59 8.18 -9.87
C ILE A 189 0.46 8.06 -8.77
N GLY A 190 0.27 7.18 -7.79
CA GLY A 190 1.26 6.92 -6.73
C GLY A 190 2.59 6.42 -7.30
N TYR A 191 2.52 5.57 -8.32
CA TYR A 191 3.70 5.07 -9.04
C TYR A 191 4.48 6.19 -9.74
N LYS A 192 3.81 7.01 -10.56
CA LYS A 192 4.42 8.16 -11.25
C LYS A 192 4.98 9.19 -10.27
N ALA A 193 4.29 9.46 -9.17
CA ALA A 193 4.77 10.35 -8.11
C ALA A 193 6.10 9.85 -7.51
N THR A 194 6.23 8.54 -7.33
CA THR A 194 7.45 7.91 -6.79
C THR A 194 8.61 8.01 -7.77
N ILE A 195 8.37 7.76 -9.07
CA ILE A 195 9.36 7.97 -10.14
C ILE A 195 9.82 9.43 -10.18
N LEU A 196 8.87 10.37 -10.22
CA LEU A 196 9.16 11.80 -10.28
C LEU A 196 9.98 12.26 -9.08
N LEU A 197 9.60 11.84 -7.86
CA LEU A 197 10.37 12.13 -6.67
C LEU A 197 11.79 11.55 -6.75
N ASN A 198 11.94 10.29 -7.16
CA ASN A 198 13.24 9.64 -7.27
C ASN A 198 14.15 10.34 -8.30
N ASN A 199 13.61 10.74 -9.46
CA ASN A 199 14.37 11.43 -10.50
C ASN A 199 14.84 12.81 -10.06
N ILE A 200 14.00 13.59 -9.36
CA ILE A 200 14.41 14.89 -8.82
C ILE A 200 15.49 14.72 -7.75
N MET A 201 15.29 13.79 -6.81
CA MET A 201 16.26 13.52 -5.75
C MET A 201 17.59 12.96 -6.30
N GLN A 202 17.58 12.38 -7.51
CA GLN A 202 18.76 11.87 -8.20
C GLN A 202 19.82 12.92 -8.41
N VAL A 203 19.39 14.07 -8.93
CA VAL A 203 20.27 15.18 -9.23
C VAL A 203 21.08 15.60 -8.01
N PHE A 204 20.44 15.60 -6.84
CA PHE A 204 21.07 16.02 -5.60
C PHE A 204 21.93 14.92 -4.97
N ARG A 205 21.47 13.65 -4.94
CA ARG A 205 22.24 12.55 -4.36
C ARG A 205 23.54 12.26 -5.12
N GLU A 206 23.58 12.50 -6.43
CA GLU A 206 24.78 12.32 -7.25
C GLU A 206 25.91 13.30 -6.90
N GLN A 207 25.63 14.40 -6.18
CA GLN A 207 26.67 15.31 -5.71
C GLN A 207 27.56 14.73 -4.61
N ASN A 208 27.08 13.71 -3.89
CA ASN A 208 27.83 13.12 -2.80
C ASN A 208 27.62 11.59 -2.76
N PRO A 209 28.63 10.79 -3.14
CA PRO A 209 28.54 9.33 -3.14
C PRO A 209 28.08 8.73 -1.81
N LYS A 210 28.39 9.38 -0.68
CA LYS A 210 27.95 8.95 0.66
C LYS A 210 26.42 8.87 0.78
N TYR A 211 25.69 9.65 0.00
CA TYR A 211 24.25 9.78 0.08
C TYR A 211 23.52 9.16 -1.11
N ILE A 212 24.22 8.42 -1.98
CA ILE A 212 23.64 7.78 -3.17
C ILE A 212 22.44 6.88 -2.84
N ASN A 213 22.44 6.26 -1.66
CA ASN A 213 21.39 5.37 -1.18
C ASN A 213 20.25 6.08 -0.42
N SER A 214 20.34 7.40 -0.24
CA SER A 214 19.32 8.19 0.45
C SER A 214 18.22 8.61 -0.52
N PHE A 215 16.99 8.12 -0.31
CA PHE A 215 15.85 8.48 -1.17
C PHE A 215 15.39 9.92 -0.98
N ASN A 216 15.51 10.46 0.24
CA ASN A 216 15.10 11.82 0.55
C ASN A 216 16.31 12.70 0.87
N ILE A 217 16.54 13.70 0.03
CA ILE A 217 17.58 14.71 0.20
C ILE A 217 16.97 16.02 0.71
N SER A 218 17.69 16.75 1.56
CA SER A 218 17.29 18.07 2.04
C SER A 218 17.49 19.12 0.96
N LEU A 219 16.44 19.89 0.64
CA LEU A 219 16.49 21.02 -0.30
C LEU A 219 16.60 22.39 0.41
N LYS A 220 16.94 22.38 1.71
CA LYS A 220 17.13 23.61 2.50
C LYS A 220 18.48 24.28 2.23
N ASN A 221 19.52 23.48 2.07
CA ASN A 221 20.87 23.94 1.76
C ASN A 221 21.37 23.18 0.52
N LEU A 222 21.66 23.91 -0.55
CA LEU A 222 22.16 23.34 -1.81
C LEU A 222 23.69 23.45 -1.94
N THR A 223 24.33 24.24 -1.08
CA THR A 223 25.79 24.35 -0.98
C THR A 223 26.40 23.08 -0.39
N PHE A 224 25.70 22.50 0.59
CA PHE A 224 26.05 21.24 1.25
C PHE A 224 24.85 20.29 1.24
N ILE A 225 24.86 19.38 0.27
CA ILE A 225 23.79 18.38 0.14
C ILE A 225 23.89 17.37 1.27
N SER A 226 22.76 17.12 1.93
CA SER A 226 22.64 16.15 3.02
C SER A 226 21.30 15.39 2.97
N PRO A 227 21.25 14.15 3.48
CA PRO A 227 20.01 13.41 3.64
C PRO A 227 19.03 14.18 4.51
N MET A 228 17.75 14.15 4.16
CA MET A 228 16.71 14.70 5.00
C MET A 228 16.50 13.80 6.21
N SER A 229 16.36 14.36 7.42
CA SER A 229 16.00 13.55 8.60
C SER A 229 14.52 13.18 8.59
N LYS A 230 14.14 12.07 9.24
CA LYS A 230 12.74 11.65 9.37
C LYS A 230 11.83 12.75 9.99
N PRO A 231 12.22 13.44 11.08
CA PRO A 231 11.41 14.53 11.62
C PRO A 231 11.25 15.69 10.62
N ALA A 232 12.30 16.04 9.88
CA ALA A 232 12.23 17.09 8.87
C ALA A 232 11.29 16.71 7.71
N LEU A 233 11.31 15.45 7.28
CA LEU A 233 10.40 14.93 6.26
C LEU A 233 8.93 14.97 6.73
N ALA A 234 8.66 14.55 7.96
CA ALA A 234 7.33 14.63 8.55
C ALA A 234 6.83 16.08 8.69
N SER A 235 7.68 16.97 9.21
CA SER A 235 7.37 18.39 9.40
C SER A 235 7.11 19.10 8.08
N THR A 236 7.94 18.88 7.06
CA THR A 236 7.77 19.52 5.73
C THR A 236 6.50 19.02 5.06
N THR A 237 6.22 17.71 5.12
CA THR A 237 4.99 17.13 4.55
C THR A 237 3.74 17.69 5.23
N ASN A 238 3.71 17.75 6.55
CA ASN A 238 2.58 18.31 7.30
C ASN A 238 2.43 19.82 7.09
N SER A 239 3.53 20.57 6.92
CA SER A 239 3.46 22.01 6.65
C SER A 239 2.86 22.28 5.27
N PHE A 240 3.23 21.47 4.28
CA PHE A 240 2.63 21.55 2.94
C PHE A 240 1.12 21.25 2.96
N LEU A 241 0.69 20.24 3.71
CA LEU A 241 -0.74 19.91 3.89
C LEU A 241 -1.56 20.98 4.64
N LYS A 242 -0.89 21.92 5.33
CA LYS A 242 -1.53 23.05 6.02
C LYS A 242 -1.46 24.34 5.22
N SER A 243 -0.64 24.37 4.17
CA SER A 243 -0.43 25.57 3.37
C SER A 243 -1.54 25.73 2.34
N SER A 244 -1.85 26.96 1.95
CA SER A 244 -2.75 27.27 0.82
C SER A 244 -2.11 26.98 -0.54
N ASN A 245 -0.90 26.42 -0.58
CA ASN A 245 -0.16 26.14 -1.81
C ASN A 245 -0.64 24.87 -2.54
N HIS A 246 -1.70 24.22 -2.06
CA HIS A 246 -2.36 23.14 -2.78
C HIS A 246 -3.76 23.56 -3.21
N GLU A 247 -4.19 23.12 -4.40
CA GLU A 247 -5.50 23.46 -5.00
C GLU A 247 -6.71 22.86 -4.25
N VAL A 248 -6.47 22.11 -3.17
CA VAL A 248 -7.53 21.50 -2.37
C VAL A 248 -8.09 22.53 -1.40
N ASP A 249 -9.37 22.85 -1.56
CA ASP A 249 -10.13 23.59 -0.55
C ASP A 249 -10.32 22.70 0.68
N LEU A 250 -9.89 23.20 1.84
CA LEU A 250 -9.99 22.51 3.12
C LEU A 250 -11.11 23.05 3.99
N ASN A 251 -11.89 24.02 3.50
CA ASN A 251 -13.07 24.49 4.21
C ASN A 251 -14.15 23.40 4.15
N LEU A 252 -14.64 23.00 5.32
CA LEU A 252 -15.65 21.97 5.42
C LEU A 252 -17.05 22.56 5.24
N THR A 253 -17.88 21.87 4.48
CA THR A 253 -19.31 22.11 4.45
C THR A 253 -19.99 21.45 5.64
N THR A 254 -21.24 21.82 5.92
CA THR A 254 -22.06 21.16 6.94
C THR A 254 -22.24 19.66 6.65
N GLU A 255 -22.29 19.27 5.37
CA GLU A 255 -22.39 17.87 4.94
C GLU A 255 -21.09 17.09 5.26
N ASP A 256 -19.92 17.71 5.05
CA ASP A 256 -18.63 17.12 5.41
C ASP A 256 -18.53 16.87 6.92
N ILE A 257 -19.01 17.79 7.74
CA ILE A 257 -19.01 17.66 9.20
C ILE A 257 -19.93 16.52 9.64
N GLN A 258 -21.09 16.36 9.01
CA GLN A 258 -21.99 15.24 9.27
C GLN A 258 -21.31 13.90 8.90
N HIS A 259 -20.66 13.82 7.74
CA HIS A 259 -19.92 12.63 7.34
C HIS A 259 -18.71 12.33 8.25
N LEU A 260 -18.00 13.36 8.71
CA LEU A 260 -16.92 13.21 9.69
C LEU A 260 -17.45 12.70 11.04
N ALA A 261 -18.60 13.21 11.50
CA ALA A 261 -19.23 12.74 12.74
C ALA A 261 -19.67 11.27 12.64
N LEU A 262 -20.18 10.83 11.48
CA LEU A 262 -20.56 9.43 11.24
C LEU A 262 -19.36 8.49 11.12
N SER A 263 -18.29 8.94 10.45
CA SER A 263 -17.08 8.13 10.23
C SER A 263 -16.15 8.10 11.46
N ASP A 264 -16.17 9.14 12.30
CA ASP A 264 -15.43 9.20 13.55
C ASP A 264 -16.19 9.89 14.70
N PRO A 265 -17.15 9.20 15.33
CA PRO A 265 -17.98 9.78 16.40
C PRO A 265 -17.18 10.26 17.63
N GLY A 266 -15.94 9.79 17.81
CA GLY A 266 -15.07 10.15 18.93
C GLY A 266 -14.09 11.29 18.63
N GLN A 267 -14.10 11.85 17.41
CA GLN A 267 -13.22 12.97 17.07
C GLN A 267 -13.73 14.27 17.70
N LYS A 268 -12.81 15.16 18.12
CA LYS A 268 -13.16 16.50 18.60
C LYS A 268 -14.01 17.20 17.53
N LYS A 269 -15.08 17.88 17.95
CA LYS A 269 -15.95 18.67 17.07
C LYS A 269 -15.09 19.57 16.19
N VAL A 270 -15.25 19.42 14.88
CA VAL A 270 -14.61 20.28 13.88
C VAL A 270 -15.54 21.47 13.69
N ASN A 271 -14.98 22.68 13.72
CA ASN A 271 -15.73 23.92 13.56
C ASN A 271 -15.83 24.26 12.07
N GLU A 272 -16.99 24.75 11.62
CA GLU A 272 -17.21 25.22 10.23
C GLU A 272 -16.29 26.40 9.85
N SER A 273 -15.77 27.13 10.82
CA SER A 273 -15.02 28.37 10.62
C SER A 273 -13.51 28.20 10.40
N GLU A 274 -12.98 26.98 10.48
CA GLU A 274 -11.53 26.72 10.35
C GLU A 274 -11.23 25.69 9.25
N PRO A 275 -10.17 25.90 8.44
CA PRO A 275 -9.72 24.91 7.47
C PRO A 275 -9.38 23.57 8.14
N PHE A 276 -9.78 22.48 7.48
CA PHE A 276 -9.57 21.14 8.00
C PHE A 276 -8.09 20.77 8.06
N ASN A 277 -7.61 20.47 9.27
CA ASN A 277 -6.21 20.13 9.48
C ASN A 277 -5.89 18.69 9.08
N ILE A 278 -5.36 18.49 7.87
CA ILE A 278 -4.91 17.19 7.38
C ILE A 278 -3.53 16.83 7.94
N THR A 279 -3.40 15.60 8.44
CA THR A 279 -2.12 15.03 8.86
C THR A 279 -1.75 13.82 7.98
N ASN A 280 -0.46 13.53 7.87
CA ASN A 280 0.01 12.37 7.08
C ASN A 280 -0.62 11.02 7.49
N HIS A 281 -1.04 10.86 8.74
CA HIS A 281 -1.63 9.61 9.24
C HIS A 281 -3.07 9.41 8.72
N MET A 282 -3.77 10.51 8.41
CA MET A 282 -5.16 10.46 7.96
C MET A 282 -5.30 9.75 6.62
N PHE A 283 -4.35 9.90 5.69
CA PHE A 283 -4.36 9.18 4.42
C PHE A 283 -4.48 7.66 4.58
N ARG A 284 -3.74 7.09 5.53
CA ARG A 284 -3.79 5.66 5.82
C ARG A 284 -5.16 5.24 6.34
N ARG A 285 -5.77 6.07 7.19
CA ARG A 285 -7.10 5.81 7.72
C ARG A 285 -8.18 5.98 6.66
N SER A 286 -8.11 7.03 5.84
CA SER A 286 -9.04 7.25 4.71
C SER A 286 -8.97 6.10 3.71
N LEU A 287 -7.76 5.65 3.34
CA LEU A 287 -7.59 4.51 2.44
C LEU A 287 -8.22 3.23 3.03
N ALA A 288 -8.03 2.98 4.32
CA ALA A 288 -8.64 1.85 5.02
C ALA A 288 -10.18 1.94 5.03
N TYR A 289 -10.69 3.10 5.41
CA TYR A 289 -12.12 3.39 5.55
C TYR A 289 -12.84 3.17 4.22
N TYR A 290 -12.31 3.74 3.14
CA TYR A 290 -12.92 3.60 1.82
C TYR A 290 -12.73 2.20 1.24
N LEU A 291 -11.53 1.60 1.27
CA LEU A 291 -11.37 0.26 0.67
C LEU A 291 -12.26 -0.81 1.33
N ILE A 292 -12.49 -0.71 2.64
CA ILE A 292 -13.40 -1.61 3.36
C ILE A 292 -14.86 -1.19 3.15
N GLY A 293 -15.18 0.10 3.21
CA GLY A 293 -16.55 0.61 3.05
C GLY A 293 -17.11 0.38 1.64
N TYR A 294 -16.25 0.46 0.62
CA TYR A 294 -16.55 0.09 -0.77
C TYR A 294 -16.45 -1.42 -1.03
N GLU A 295 -16.09 -2.22 -0.02
CA GLU A 295 -15.86 -3.68 -0.14
C GLU A 295 -14.86 -4.08 -1.26
N LEU A 296 -13.96 -3.17 -1.65
CA LEU A 296 -12.94 -3.42 -2.68
C LEU A 296 -11.79 -4.31 -2.19
N LEU A 297 -11.71 -4.52 -0.87
CA LEU A 297 -10.60 -5.24 -0.26
C LEU A 297 -11.05 -5.95 1.02
N ALA A 298 -10.52 -7.15 1.28
CA ALA A 298 -10.76 -7.86 2.54
C ALA A 298 -9.74 -7.45 3.63
N PHE A 299 -10.12 -7.60 4.91
CA PHE A 299 -9.22 -7.28 6.05
C PHE A 299 -7.84 -7.96 6.00
N PRO A 300 -7.68 -9.23 5.58
CA PRO A 300 -6.35 -9.84 5.43
C PRO A 300 -5.50 -9.13 4.38
N MET A 301 -6.08 -8.76 3.25
CA MET A 301 -5.38 -8.01 2.19
C MET A 301 -4.99 -6.62 2.69
N LEU A 302 -5.84 -5.94 3.46
CA LEU A 302 -5.54 -4.62 4.00
C LEU A 302 -4.45 -4.70 5.07
N LYS A 303 -4.44 -5.77 5.86
CA LYS A 303 -3.37 -6.07 6.83
C LYS A 303 -2.02 -6.22 6.11
N GLU A 304 -1.98 -6.92 4.98
CA GLU A 304 -0.76 -7.05 4.17
C GLU A 304 -0.37 -5.71 3.52
N GLN A 305 -1.30 -4.98 2.89
CA GLN A 305 -1.04 -3.65 2.30
C GLN A 305 -0.42 -2.67 3.30
N PHE A 306 -0.82 -2.78 4.57
CA PHE A 306 -0.34 -1.92 5.64
C PHE A 306 0.81 -2.54 6.45
N SER A 307 1.17 -3.78 6.16
CA SER A 307 2.09 -4.59 6.96
C SER A 307 1.79 -4.50 8.46
N HIS A 308 0.51 -4.58 8.82
CA HIS A 308 0.04 -4.52 10.21
C HIS A 308 0.40 -5.82 10.96
N LEU A 309 0.73 -5.66 12.25
CA LEU A 309 1.11 -6.80 13.09
C LEU A 309 -0.10 -7.71 13.37
N SER A 310 -1.29 -7.13 13.54
CA SER A 310 -2.52 -7.86 13.91
C SER A 310 -3.71 -7.41 13.08
N SER A 311 -4.72 -8.29 12.97
CA SER A 311 -6.01 -7.97 12.34
C SER A 311 -6.78 -6.91 13.14
N ALA A 312 -6.68 -6.93 14.47
CA ALA A 312 -7.29 -5.91 15.34
C ALA A 312 -6.80 -4.50 15.02
N MET A 313 -5.49 -4.35 14.77
CA MET A 313 -4.93 -3.07 14.31
C MET A 313 -5.57 -2.64 12.98
N THR A 314 -5.66 -3.54 11.99
CA THR A 314 -6.31 -3.22 10.71
C THR A 314 -7.78 -2.83 10.86
N LYS A 315 -8.54 -3.56 11.68
CA LYS A 315 -9.95 -3.22 11.99
C LYS A 315 -10.08 -1.83 12.62
N TRP A 316 -9.15 -1.43 13.48
CA TRP A 316 -9.14 -0.09 14.06
C TRP A 316 -8.98 1.02 13.02
N TYR A 317 -8.12 0.83 12.02
CA TYR A 317 -7.94 1.82 10.94
C TYR A 317 -9.17 1.93 10.03
N ALA A 318 -9.90 0.83 9.83
CA ALA A 318 -11.14 0.82 9.05
C ALA A 318 -12.41 0.91 9.95
N ARG A 319 -12.28 1.41 11.18
CA ARG A 319 -13.43 1.57 12.07
C ARG A 319 -14.50 2.43 11.39
N ASN A 320 -15.77 2.07 11.60
CA ASN A 320 -16.94 2.75 11.04
C ASN A 320 -16.99 2.80 9.51
N ALA A 321 -16.20 1.99 8.79
CA ALA A 321 -16.26 1.92 7.33
C ALA A 321 -17.65 1.55 6.79
N SER A 322 -18.42 0.79 7.56
CA SER A 322 -19.83 0.48 7.28
C SER A 322 -20.77 1.70 7.32
N SER A 323 -20.33 2.81 7.92
CA SER A 323 -21.10 4.06 7.98
C SER A 323 -21.08 4.84 6.65
N PHE A 324 -20.35 4.38 5.63
CA PHE A 324 -20.37 5.00 4.30
C PHE A 324 -21.70 4.69 3.59
N GLN A 325 -22.73 5.43 4.00
CA GLN A 325 -24.13 5.02 3.96
C GLN A 325 -24.68 4.79 2.55
N LYS A 326 -24.31 5.63 1.57
CA LYS A 326 -24.91 5.59 0.23
C LYS A 326 -24.54 4.31 -0.52
N LEU A 327 -23.24 4.08 -0.69
CA LEU A 327 -22.78 2.87 -1.34
C LEU A 327 -22.97 1.63 -0.48
N TYR A 328 -22.82 1.73 0.85
CA TYR A 328 -23.10 0.57 1.70
C TYR A 328 -24.55 0.11 1.53
N SER A 329 -25.51 1.03 1.44
CA SER A 329 -26.91 0.67 1.15
C SER A 329 -27.08 0.02 -0.22
N GLU A 330 -26.49 0.59 -1.28
CA GLU A 330 -26.53 0.02 -2.64
C GLU A 330 -25.90 -1.39 -2.69
N ILE A 331 -24.73 -1.57 -2.07
CA ILE A 331 -24.04 -2.87 -1.99
C ILE A 331 -24.82 -3.87 -1.14
N GLN A 332 -25.42 -3.44 -0.03
CA GLN A 332 -26.25 -4.32 0.79
C GLN A 332 -27.52 -4.73 0.06
N ASP A 333 -28.17 -3.80 -0.64
CA ASP A 333 -29.35 -4.13 -1.46
C ASP A 333 -28.98 -5.08 -2.60
N GLU A 334 -27.84 -4.86 -3.27
CA GLU A 334 -27.34 -5.79 -4.29
C GLU A 334 -26.98 -7.16 -3.67
N ARG A 335 -26.32 -7.20 -2.51
CA ARG A 335 -26.00 -8.44 -1.79
C ARG A 335 -27.26 -9.22 -1.42
N VAL A 336 -28.26 -8.55 -0.84
CA VAL A 336 -29.55 -9.16 -0.51
C VAL A 336 -30.19 -9.69 -1.78
N THR A 337 -30.17 -8.92 -2.86
CA THR A 337 -30.71 -9.32 -4.17
C THR A 337 -30.02 -10.58 -4.68
N GLN A 338 -28.68 -10.63 -4.70
CA GLN A 338 -27.91 -11.79 -5.15
C GLN A 338 -28.13 -13.02 -4.27
N GLN A 339 -28.10 -12.87 -2.94
CA GLN A 339 -28.37 -13.98 -2.01
C GLN A 339 -29.79 -14.52 -2.18
N SER A 340 -30.77 -13.63 -2.34
CA SER A 340 -32.17 -14.02 -2.55
C SER A 340 -32.38 -14.77 -3.86
N LYS A 341 -31.71 -14.33 -4.94
CA LYS A 341 -31.66 -15.02 -6.24
C LYS A 341 -31.11 -16.42 -6.13
N ILE A 342 -29.98 -16.59 -5.44
CA ILE A 342 -29.33 -17.90 -5.27
C ILE A 342 -30.23 -18.83 -4.45
N LEU A 343 -30.77 -18.38 -3.32
CA LEU A 343 -31.65 -19.21 -2.49
C LEU A 343 -32.92 -19.63 -3.26
N ALA A 344 -33.59 -18.70 -3.94
CA ALA A 344 -34.73 -19.00 -4.79
C ALA A 344 -34.37 -19.97 -5.92
N ARG A 345 -33.21 -19.78 -6.56
CA ARG A 345 -32.71 -20.65 -7.63
C ARG A 345 -32.44 -22.08 -7.12
N VAL A 346 -31.77 -22.23 -5.99
CA VAL A 346 -31.49 -23.55 -5.39
C VAL A 346 -32.80 -24.26 -5.05
N HIS A 347 -33.78 -23.57 -4.47
CA HIS A 347 -35.08 -24.18 -4.17
C HIS A 347 -35.86 -24.55 -5.43
N ARG A 348 -35.81 -23.73 -6.49
CA ARG A 348 -36.37 -24.07 -7.81
C ARG A 348 -35.73 -25.30 -8.42
N LYS A 349 -34.39 -25.43 -8.36
CA LYS A 349 -33.68 -26.63 -8.82
C LYS A 349 -34.16 -27.88 -8.09
N ILE A 350 -34.27 -27.81 -6.76
CA ILE A 350 -34.76 -28.92 -5.95
C ILE A 350 -36.21 -29.28 -6.32
N ALA A 351 -37.08 -28.27 -6.49
CA ALA A 351 -38.47 -28.46 -6.91
C ALA A 351 -38.58 -29.11 -8.31
N ASN A 352 -37.67 -28.77 -9.23
CA ASN A 352 -37.60 -29.32 -10.59
C ASN A 352 -36.91 -30.69 -10.67
N ASN A 353 -36.63 -31.33 -9.53
CA ASN A 353 -35.89 -32.57 -9.44
C ASN A 353 -34.43 -32.54 -9.92
N GLU A 354 -33.79 -31.38 -9.91
CA GLU A 354 -32.35 -31.26 -10.14
C GLU A 354 -31.55 -31.64 -8.87
N ARG A 355 -30.29 -32.08 -9.07
CA ARG A 355 -29.41 -32.47 -7.97
C ARG A 355 -28.74 -31.25 -7.34
N ILE A 356 -28.76 -31.22 -6.01
CA ILE A 356 -28.01 -30.29 -5.16
C ILE A 356 -27.33 -31.15 -4.08
N ALA A 357 -26.01 -31.09 -4.01
CA ALA A 357 -25.23 -31.79 -2.99
C ALA A 357 -25.03 -30.92 -1.73
N GLY A 358 -24.27 -31.42 -0.77
CA GLY A 358 -24.14 -30.86 0.57
C GLY A 358 -25.21 -31.37 1.53
N GLY A 359 -24.96 -31.27 2.83
CA GLY A 359 -25.83 -31.78 3.87
C GLY A 359 -27.20 -31.11 3.88
N LYS A 360 -27.28 -29.78 3.69
CA LYS A 360 -28.57 -29.08 3.56
C LYS A 360 -29.30 -29.50 2.29
N GLY A 361 -28.57 -29.62 1.18
CA GLY A 361 -29.12 -30.05 -0.12
C GLY A 361 -29.75 -31.44 -0.05
N LYS A 362 -29.01 -32.40 0.52
CA LYS A 362 -29.50 -33.77 0.76
C LYS A 362 -30.72 -33.82 1.68
N ALA A 363 -30.72 -33.02 2.76
CA ALA A 363 -31.85 -32.96 3.68
C ALA A 363 -33.12 -32.43 3.00
N LEU A 364 -33.01 -31.34 2.24
CA LEU A 364 -34.11 -30.79 1.45
C LEU A 364 -34.62 -31.78 0.39
N ARG A 365 -33.70 -32.49 -0.27
CA ARG A 365 -34.07 -33.51 -1.26
C ARG A 365 -34.91 -34.63 -0.67
N LYS A 366 -34.49 -35.17 0.48
CA LYS A 366 -35.24 -36.21 1.21
C LYS A 366 -36.66 -35.75 1.56
N LEU A 367 -36.83 -34.49 1.96
CA LEU A 367 -38.15 -33.93 2.26
C LEU A 367 -39.07 -33.89 1.04
N VAL A 368 -38.53 -33.51 -0.12
CA VAL A 368 -39.27 -33.47 -1.40
C VAL A 368 -39.59 -34.86 -1.92
N ASP A 369 -38.67 -35.81 -1.80
CA ASP A 369 -38.92 -37.21 -2.20
C ASP A 369 -40.01 -37.86 -1.32
N THR A 370 -40.08 -37.47 -0.04
CA THR A 370 -41.10 -37.97 0.91
C THR A 370 -42.45 -37.29 0.74
N ASN A 371 -42.47 -36.00 0.39
CA ASN A 371 -43.68 -35.22 0.15
C ASN A 371 -43.62 -34.57 -1.24
N LYS A 372 -44.14 -35.26 -2.26
CA LYS A 372 -44.07 -34.81 -3.67
C LYS A 372 -44.71 -33.44 -3.91
N ASN A 373 -45.68 -33.04 -3.09
CA ASN A 373 -46.35 -31.74 -3.19
C ASN A 373 -45.70 -30.68 -2.29
N HIS A 374 -44.46 -30.90 -1.81
CA HIS A 374 -43.80 -30.05 -0.83
C HIS A 374 -43.81 -28.56 -1.21
N PHE A 375 -43.66 -28.22 -2.49
CA PHE A 375 -43.67 -26.84 -2.99
C PHE A 375 -45.04 -26.38 -3.54
N GLU A 376 -46.03 -27.27 -3.69
CA GLU A 376 -47.33 -26.98 -4.33
C GLU A 376 -48.39 -26.50 -3.32
N GLU A 377 -48.33 -26.92 -2.05
CA GLU A 377 -49.28 -26.52 -1.01
C GLU A 377 -48.85 -25.24 -0.26
N SER A 378 -49.34 -24.08 -0.75
CA SER A 378 -49.56 -22.75 -0.14
C SER A 378 -48.51 -22.05 0.78
N LEU A 379 -47.58 -22.74 1.45
CA LEU A 379 -46.57 -22.16 2.35
C LEU A 379 -45.14 -22.21 1.78
N ASN A 380 -44.76 -23.32 1.17
CA ASN A 380 -43.38 -23.52 0.67
C ASN A 380 -43.17 -23.01 -0.76
N ASN A 381 -44.24 -22.77 -1.54
CA ASN A 381 -44.13 -22.17 -2.88
C ASN A 381 -43.41 -20.81 -2.82
N ARG A 382 -43.57 -20.06 -1.72
CA ARG A 382 -42.88 -18.78 -1.49
C ARG A 382 -41.36 -18.93 -1.46
N ALA A 383 -40.84 -20.10 -1.09
CA ALA A 383 -39.39 -20.37 -1.12
C ALA A 383 -38.82 -20.39 -2.55
N LEU A 384 -39.66 -20.43 -3.58
CA LEU A 384 -39.27 -20.31 -4.98
C LEU A 384 -39.13 -18.84 -5.43
N GLU A 385 -39.64 -17.89 -4.64
CA GLU A 385 -39.66 -16.46 -4.95
C GLU A 385 -38.46 -15.73 -4.32
N GLU A 386 -37.84 -14.82 -5.09
CA GLU A 386 -36.71 -14.00 -4.62
C GLU A 386 -37.14 -13.05 -3.48
N GLU A 387 -38.34 -12.47 -3.57
CA GLU A 387 -38.86 -11.51 -2.58
C GLU A 387 -39.01 -12.12 -1.18
N TYR A 388 -39.37 -13.39 -1.10
CA TYR A 388 -39.48 -14.12 0.16
C TYR A 388 -38.13 -14.18 0.87
N TRP A 389 -37.08 -14.57 0.15
CA TRP A 389 -35.73 -14.64 0.70
C TRP A 389 -35.16 -13.25 1.02
N ALA A 390 -35.41 -12.24 0.18
CA ALA A 390 -34.98 -10.88 0.45
C ALA A 390 -35.54 -10.35 1.78
N LYS A 391 -36.83 -10.62 2.08
CA LYS A 391 -37.45 -10.25 3.38
C LYS A 391 -36.79 -10.99 4.55
N LEU A 392 -36.53 -12.28 4.41
CA LEU A 392 -35.90 -13.08 5.47
C LEU A 392 -34.45 -12.65 5.73
N ILE A 393 -33.67 -12.37 4.69
CA ILE A 393 -32.29 -11.89 4.82
C ILE A 393 -32.26 -10.50 5.48
N LYS A 394 -33.11 -9.56 5.03
CA LYS A 394 -33.21 -8.21 5.64
C LYS A 394 -33.59 -8.26 7.12
N SER A 395 -34.38 -9.27 7.53
CA SER A 395 -34.76 -9.49 8.93
C SER A 395 -33.80 -10.40 9.73
N ASN A 396 -32.64 -10.76 9.16
CA ASN A 396 -31.66 -11.69 9.76
C ASN A 396 -32.22 -13.08 10.11
N LYS A 397 -33.31 -13.52 9.46
CA LYS A 397 -33.91 -14.85 9.64
C LYS A 397 -33.37 -15.89 8.67
N ALA A 398 -32.72 -15.45 7.59
CA ALA A 398 -32.03 -16.29 6.64
C ALA A 398 -30.65 -15.71 6.36
N HIS A 399 -29.69 -16.60 6.07
CA HIS A 399 -28.34 -16.23 5.71
C HIS A 399 -27.89 -17.08 4.53
N LEU A 400 -27.05 -16.50 3.69
CA LEU A 400 -26.34 -17.21 2.64
C LEU A 400 -25.00 -16.52 2.42
N HIS A 401 -23.92 -17.27 2.41
CA HIS A 401 -22.66 -16.78 1.87
C HIS A 401 -22.04 -17.83 0.97
N ALA A 402 -21.32 -17.37 -0.05
CA ALA A 402 -20.54 -18.27 -0.89
C ALA A 402 -19.26 -18.69 -0.16
N ILE A 403 -19.01 -20.00 -0.12
CA ILE A 403 -17.72 -20.56 0.26
C ILE A 403 -16.82 -20.57 -0.98
N LEU A 404 -17.34 -21.07 -2.11
CA LEU A 404 -16.70 -21.13 -3.43
C LEU A 404 -17.74 -20.87 -4.52
N PRO A 405 -17.33 -20.62 -5.78
CA PRO A 405 -18.28 -20.57 -6.89
C PRO A 405 -19.12 -21.86 -6.95
N GLY A 406 -20.44 -21.72 -6.80
CA GLY A 406 -21.39 -22.84 -6.77
C GLY A 406 -21.52 -23.57 -5.43
N ILE A 407 -20.87 -23.08 -4.36
CA ILE A 407 -20.93 -23.68 -3.02
C ILE A 407 -21.30 -22.61 -2.00
N TYR A 408 -22.37 -22.86 -1.26
CA TYR A 408 -22.95 -21.88 -0.36
C TYR A 408 -23.17 -22.46 1.04
N CYS A 409 -23.16 -21.59 2.04
CA CYS A 409 -23.46 -21.94 3.42
C CYS A 409 -24.54 -21.01 3.98
N THR A 410 -25.52 -21.62 4.65
CA THR A 410 -26.66 -20.90 5.24
C THR A 410 -26.47 -20.58 6.73
N ASN A 411 -25.30 -20.89 7.30
CA ASN A 411 -25.00 -20.60 8.71
C ASN A 411 -24.39 -19.21 8.86
N SER A 412 -25.08 -18.33 9.60
CA SER A 412 -24.61 -16.97 9.89
C SER A 412 -23.35 -16.92 10.75
N ASN A 413 -23.11 -17.96 11.56
CA ASN A 413 -21.99 -18.06 12.50
C ASN A 413 -20.80 -18.83 11.92
N CYS A 414 -20.85 -19.23 10.64
CA CYS A 414 -19.76 -19.93 10.00
C CYS A 414 -18.69 -18.95 9.51
N ASP A 415 -17.47 -19.10 10.06
CA ASP A 415 -16.32 -18.26 9.78
C ASP A 415 -15.46 -18.75 8.59
N MET A 416 -15.90 -19.80 7.86
CA MET A 416 -15.19 -20.44 6.73
C MET A 416 -15.17 -19.58 5.46
N ARG A 417 -14.67 -18.35 5.57
CA ARG A 417 -14.51 -17.38 4.48
C ARG A 417 -13.05 -17.12 4.10
N ILE A 418 -12.09 -17.65 4.87
CA ILE A 418 -10.68 -17.23 4.84
C ILE A 418 -9.72 -18.40 4.51
N SER A 419 -10.08 -19.65 4.77
CA SER A 419 -9.33 -20.84 4.36
C SER A 419 -10.28 -22.03 4.35
N ILE A 420 -10.54 -22.60 3.17
CA ILE A 420 -11.56 -23.64 3.02
C ILE A 420 -10.92 -24.99 3.24
N GLU A 421 -11.41 -25.70 4.25
CA GLU A 421 -11.17 -27.12 4.44
C GLU A 421 -12.42 -27.87 3.97
N LEU A 422 -12.35 -28.39 2.74
CA LEU A 422 -13.51 -28.99 2.07
C LEU A 422 -14.05 -30.19 2.88
N ALA A 423 -13.17 -30.93 3.55
CA ALA A 423 -13.51 -32.08 4.38
C ALA A 423 -14.46 -31.74 5.54
N GLU A 424 -14.40 -30.53 6.07
CA GLU A 424 -15.28 -30.09 7.16
C GLU A 424 -16.68 -29.68 6.67
N CYS A 425 -16.85 -29.48 5.36
CA CYS A 425 -18.08 -28.94 4.78
C CYS A 425 -19.00 -30.01 4.15
N ILE A 426 -18.49 -31.17 3.73
CA ILE A 426 -19.24 -32.18 2.94
C ILE A 426 -20.57 -32.61 3.58
N GLU A 427 -20.56 -32.75 4.91
CA GLU A 427 -21.69 -33.23 5.72
C GLU A 427 -22.23 -32.16 6.67
N CYS A 428 -21.87 -30.90 6.43
CA CYS A 428 -22.37 -29.80 7.24
C CYS A 428 -23.90 -29.71 7.09
N GLU A 429 -24.63 -29.42 8.17
CA GLU A 429 -26.09 -29.27 8.06
C GLU A 429 -26.51 -28.07 7.19
N PHE A 430 -25.57 -27.16 6.89
CA PHE A 430 -25.84 -25.84 6.32
C PHE A 430 -25.28 -25.64 4.92
N ASP A 431 -24.56 -26.59 4.34
CA ASP A 431 -23.92 -26.43 3.05
C ASP A 431 -24.83 -26.85 1.88
N LEU A 432 -24.70 -26.12 0.78
CA LEU A 432 -25.42 -26.29 -0.47
C LEU A 432 -24.41 -26.28 -1.61
N VAL A 433 -24.34 -27.37 -2.38
CA VAL A 433 -23.47 -27.48 -3.55
C VAL A 433 -24.32 -27.53 -4.81
N GLU A 434 -24.26 -26.46 -5.58
CA GLU A 434 -25.00 -26.28 -6.83
C GLU A 434 -24.17 -26.68 -8.07
N GLU A 435 -22.85 -26.45 -8.03
CA GLU A 435 -21.95 -26.73 -9.15
C GLU A 435 -20.66 -27.43 -8.70
N VAL A 436 -20.11 -28.27 -9.58
CA VAL A 436 -18.98 -29.15 -9.29
C VAL A 436 -17.63 -28.65 -9.80
N PHE A 437 -17.59 -27.62 -10.65
CA PHE A 437 -16.34 -27.16 -11.27
C PHE A 437 -15.27 -26.77 -10.24
N SER A 438 -15.66 -26.01 -9.21
CA SER A 438 -14.77 -25.58 -8.14
C SER A 438 -14.28 -26.76 -7.29
N ILE A 439 -15.11 -27.79 -7.12
CA ILE A 439 -14.77 -29.04 -6.42
C ILE A 439 -13.71 -29.81 -7.20
N GLU A 440 -13.92 -29.95 -8.52
CA GLU A 440 -12.99 -30.66 -9.39
C GLU A 440 -11.62 -29.95 -9.46
N ALA A 441 -11.62 -28.62 -9.50
CA ALA A 441 -10.38 -27.84 -9.43
C ALA A 441 -9.62 -28.08 -8.11
N ILE A 442 -10.31 -28.19 -6.98
CA ILE A 442 -9.69 -28.53 -5.68
C ILE A 442 -9.10 -29.94 -5.73
N ARG A 443 -9.86 -30.90 -6.27
CA ARG A 443 -9.45 -32.29 -6.41
C ARG A 443 -8.15 -32.40 -7.23
N ILE A 444 -8.13 -31.82 -8.44
CA ILE A 444 -6.97 -31.83 -9.35
C ILE A 444 -5.76 -31.14 -8.71
N ASN A 445 -5.95 -30.01 -8.05
CA ASN A 445 -4.84 -29.30 -7.39
C ASN A 445 -4.25 -30.10 -6.23
N ALA A 446 -5.07 -30.79 -5.45
CA ALA A 446 -4.61 -31.66 -4.38
C ALA A 446 -3.77 -32.84 -4.93
N MET A 447 -4.22 -33.49 -6.00
CA MET A 447 -3.46 -34.55 -6.67
C MET A 447 -2.11 -34.05 -7.18
N LYS A 448 -2.11 -32.92 -7.88
CA LYS A 448 -0.89 -32.31 -8.41
C LYS A 448 0.10 -31.97 -7.30
N ASN A 449 -0.38 -31.43 -6.18
CA ASN A 449 0.47 -31.08 -5.05
C ASN A 449 1.13 -32.33 -4.44
N ILE A 450 0.42 -33.46 -4.33
CA ILE A 450 1.01 -34.73 -3.87
C ILE A 450 2.18 -35.12 -4.78
N ILE A 451 1.98 -35.13 -6.09
CA ILE A 451 3.00 -35.52 -7.09
C ILE A 451 4.21 -34.59 -7.01
N VAL A 452 3.99 -33.27 -7.08
CA VAL A 452 5.08 -32.28 -7.09
C VAL A 452 5.88 -32.29 -5.79
N LEU A 453 5.22 -32.43 -4.64
CA LEU A 453 5.93 -32.50 -3.36
C LEU A 453 6.71 -33.81 -3.22
N HIS A 454 6.19 -34.91 -3.77
CA HIS A 454 6.92 -36.16 -3.80
C HIS A 454 8.19 -36.06 -4.66
N GLU A 455 8.08 -35.54 -5.89
CA GLU A 455 9.22 -35.35 -6.81
C GLU A 455 10.33 -34.50 -6.20
N LYS A 456 9.96 -33.54 -5.35
CA LYS A 456 10.90 -32.65 -4.64
C LYS A 456 11.43 -33.21 -3.32
N ASN A 457 10.99 -34.40 -2.89
CA ASN A 457 11.27 -34.96 -1.56
C ASN A 457 10.82 -34.04 -0.40
N GLU A 458 9.74 -33.27 -0.59
CA GLU A 458 9.16 -32.36 0.40
C GLU A 458 7.79 -32.83 0.93
N LEU A 459 7.32 -34.00 0.50
CA LEU A 459 6.04 -34.55 0.91
C LEU A 459 6.11 -35.14 2.32
N SER A 460 5.52 -34.44 3.30
CA SER A 460 5.34 -34.95 4.66
C SER A 460 4.08 -35.81 4.80
N HIS A 461 4.08 -36.70 5.81
CA HIS A 461 2.88 -37.43 6.25
C HIS A 461 1.66 -36.53 6.45
N SER A 462 1.84 -35.41 7.14
CA SER A 462 0.75 -34.47 7.42
C SER A 462 0.17 -33.85 6.16
N SER A 463 1.03 -33.49 5.20
CA SER A 463 0.61 -32.93 3.92
C SER A 463 -0.11 -33.97 3.06
N LEU A 464 0.38 -35.23 3.07
CA LEU A 464 -0.25 -36.34 2.37
C LEU A 464 -1.66 -36.60 2.89
N SER A 465 -1.83 -36.77 4.22
CA SER A 465 -3.15 -36.99 4.84
C SER A 465 -4.11 -35.86 4.52
N HIS A 466 -3.65 -34.61 4.61
CA HIS A 466 -4.43 -33.42 4.27
C HIS A 466 -4.94 -33.43 2.82
N PHE A 467 -4.06 -33.69 1.85
CA PHE A 467 -4.48 -33.73 0.43
C PHE A 467 -5.38 -34.94 0.13
N LEU A 468 -5.14 -36.10 0.74
CA LEU A 468 -6.01 -37.27 0.57
C LEU A 468 -7.41 -37.02 1.14
N MET A 469 -7.53 -36.38 2.31
CA MET A 469 -8.82 -35.97 2.85
C MET A 469 -9.56 -35.02 1.89
N LYS A 470 -8.85 -34.05 1.29
CA LYS A 470 -9.44 -33.15 0.28
C LYS A 470 -9.90 -33.85 -0.98
N ILE A 471 -9.13 -34.84 -1.46
CA ILE A 471 -9.49 -35.62 -2.65
C ILE A 471 -10.75 -36.43 -2.37
N LYS A 472 -10.77 -37.21 -1.29
CA LYS A 472 -11.94 -38.01 -0.89
C LYS A 472 -13.18 -37.14 -0.70
N ALA A 473 -13.01 -35.99 -0.05
CA ALA A 473 -14.07 -35.00 0.13
C ALA A 473 -14.68 -34.54 -1.19
N ALA A 474 -13.82 -34.18 -2.16
CA ALA A 474 -14.26 -33.76 -3.47
C ALA A 474 -14.96 -34.90 -4.23
N GLU A 475 -14.39 -36.10 -4.23
CA GLU A 475 -14.94 -37.28 -4.90
C GLU A 475 -16.32 -37.68 -4.39
N GLN A 476 -16.57 -37.55 -3.09
CA GLN A 476 -17.90 -37.77 -2.50
C GLN A 476 -18.92 -36.76 -3.06
N ILE A 477 -18.56 -35.48 -3.13
CA ILE A 477 -19.46 -34.43 -3.66
C ILE A 477 -19.71 -34.64 -5.17
N LEU A 478 -18.68 -35.03 -5.93
CA LEU A 478 -18.83 -35.35 -7.36
C LEU A 478 -19.78 -36.53 -7.57
N SER A 479 -19.66 -37.57 -6.74
CA SER A 479 -20.57 -38.72 -6.74
C SER A 479 -22.01 -38.31 -6.41
N ASP A 480 -22.21 -37.48 -5.39
CA ASP A 480 -23.54 -36.97 -5.01
C ASP A 480 -24.21 -36.22 -6.17
N MET A 481 -23.42 -35.47 -6.93
CA MET A 481 -23.85 -34.70 -8.11
C MET A 481 -23.93 -35.54 -9.40
N ASN A 482 -23.60 -36.84 -9.34
CA ASN A 482 -23.51 -37.74 -10.49
C ASN A 482 -22.57 -37.22 -11.61
N PHE A 483 -21.48 -36.58 -11.20
CA PHE A 483 -20.44 -36.10 -12.11
C PHE A 483 -19.40 -37.20 -12.32
N GLU A 484 -19.05 -37.46 -13.57
CA GLU A 484 -18.05 -38.49 -13.89
C GLU A 484 -16.65 -38.02 -13.52
N TYR A 485 -15.93 -38.82 -12.74
CA TYR A 485 -14.54 -38.58 -12.38
C TYR A 485 -13.78 -39.90 -12.28
N LYS A 486 -12.45 -39.84 -12.45
CA LYS A 486 -11.57 -40.98 -12.21
C LYS A 486 -10.99 -40.88 -10.79
N PRO A 487 -11.26 -41.84 -9.89
CA PRO A 487 -10.72 -41.83 -8.52
C PRO A 487 -9.20 -41.70 -8.51
N PHE A 488 -8.66 -40.98 -7.52
CA PHE A 488 -7.21 -40.87 -7.39
C PHE A 488 -6.60 -42.16 -6.83
N GLU A 489 -5.76 -42.80 -7.64
CA GLU A 489 -4.92 -43.90 -7.20
C GLU A 489 -3.57 -43.34 -6.73
N VAL A 490 -3.23 -43.59 -5.46
CA VAL A 490 -1.94 -43.15 -4.90
C VAL A 490 -0.84 -44.07 -5.43
N PRO A 491 0.21 -43.54 -6.09
CA PRO A 491 1.33 -44.36 -6.56
C PRO A 491 2.00 -45.17 -5.43
N ASP A 492 2.38 -46.43 -5.74
CA ASP A 492 2.92 -47.40 -4.76
C ASP A 492 4.15 -46.88 -3.97
N GLY A 493 4.98 -46.03 -4.59
CA GLY A 493 6.15 -45.42 -3.95
C GLY A 493 5.85 -44.39 -2.85
N ILE A 494 4.62 -43.88 -2.79
CA ILE A 494 4.18 -42.87 -1.80
C ILE A 494 3.60 -43.52 -0.55
N LEU A 495 2.89 -44.64 -0.69
CA LEU A 495 2.21 -45.33 0.41
C LEU A 495 3.19 -46.03 1.36
N GLY A 496 4.24 -46.65 0.83
CA GLY A 496 5.21 -47.45 1.61
C GLY A 496 6.12 -46.66 2.55
N ASN A 497 6.36 -45.37 2.26
CA ASN A 497 7.23 -44.52 3.07
C ASN A 497 6.49 -43.66 4.10
N ASN A 498 5.16 -43.49 3.96
CA ASN A 498 4.45 -42.40 4.63
C ASN A 498 3.10 -42.76 5.33
N ILE A 499 2.67 -44.02 5.49
CA ILE A 499 1.48 -44.33 6.33
C ILE A 499 1.62 -45.74 6.97
N PRO A 500 1.51 -45.91 8.30
CA PRO A 500 1.33 -47.25 8.88
C PRO A 500 -0.06 -47.77 8.50
N VAL A 501 -0.08 -48.94 7.87
CA VAL A 501 -1.26 -49.63 7.36
C VAL A 501 -2.12 -50.16 8.51
N THR A 502 -2.86 -49.29 9.18
CA THR A 502 -3.97 -49.67 10.05
C THR A 502 -4.98 -48.54 10.10
N ASN A 503 -6.14 -48.79 9.50
CA ASN A 503 -7.35 -47.94 9.42
C ASN A 503 -7.39 -46.99 8.21
N LEU A 504 -7.68 -47.58 7.05
CA LEU A 504 -8.39 -46.94 5.95
C LEU A 504 -9.83 -47.44 5.92
#